data_AF-A0A2W3Z5H0-F1
#
_entry.id   AF-A0A2W3Z5H0-F1
#
_cell.length_a   1.000
_cell.length_b   1.000
_cell.length_c   1.000
_cell.angle_alpha   90.00
_cell.angle_beta   90.00
_cell.angle_gamma   90.00
#
_symmetry.space_group_name_H-M   'P 1'
#
loop_
_entity.id
_entity.type
_entity.pdbx_description
1 polymer ?
#
loop_
_entity_poly.entity_id
_entity_poly.type
_entity_poly.pdbx_seq_one_letter_code
_entity_poly.pdbx_strand_id
1 'polypeptide(L)'
;MNSPRYKKKKVRKTNLPMLFAGLLIVGVAFIFSINVLSDSSKTEEESAQQKEQVTKEQFIDRISPYAKELQASYGVLPSIIIGQGILESNWGQSTLASKYNNLFGIKAYGEQKKVNLETREYINEEWIVIQGDFRVYDTWEESMDDHTRLFVNGVTWNPRLYERVLLAKNYKQAAQALQDAGYATDPTYADKVIHVIESYDLNQYDH
;
A
#
# COMPACT_ATOMS: atom_id res chain seq x y z
N MET A 1 -30.45 46.78 -78.65
CA MET A 1 -29.01 47.10 -78.49
C MET A 1 -28.22 45.81 -78.33
N ASN A 2 -27.00 45.81 -78.86
CA ASN A 2 -26.12 44.68 -79.22
C ASN A 2 -25.63 43.77 -78.08
N SER A 3 -25.66 42.43 -78.35
CA SER A 3 -24.59 41.40 -78.28
C SER A 3 -23.76 41.15 -76.98
N PRO A 4 -23.00 40.02 -76.83
CA PRO A 4 -23.08 38.66 -77.39
C PRO A 4 -22.78 37.47 -76.42
N ARG A 5 -23.11 36.24 -76.89
CA ARG A 5 -22.55 34.87 -76.64
C ARG A 5 -21.50 34.61 -75.53
N TYR A 6 -21.70 33.53 -74.75
CA TYR A 6 -20.68 32.45 -74.60
C TYR A 6 -21.23 31.07 -74.16
N LYS A 7 -20.38 30.05 -74.28
CA LYS A 7 -20.58 28.65 -74.68
C LYS A 7 -20.96 27.61 -73.59
N LYS A 8 -21.70 26.59 -74.05
CA LYS A 8 -21.61 25.11 -73.85
C LYS A 8 -21.11 24.54 -72.50
N LYS A 9 -21.83 23.53 -71.99
CA LYS A 9 -21.49 22.09 -72.18
C LYS A 9 -22.65 21.15 -71.80
N LYS A 10 -22.90 20.17 -72.69
CA LYS A 10 -23.85 19.06 -72.54
C LYS A 10 -23.26 17.99 -71.63
N VAL A 11 -24.04 17.46 -70.70
CA VAL A 11 -23.75 16.18 -70.03
C VAL A 11 -24.63 15.12 -70.69
N ARG A 12 -24.02 14.07 -71.25
CA ARG A 12 -24.70 12.85 -71.70
C ARG A 12 -24.06 11.63 -71.04
N LYS A 13 -24.93 10.75 -70.54
CA LYS A 13 -24.68 9.39 -70.03
C LYS A 13 -23.97 8.50 -71.05
N THR A 14 -23.23 7.49 -70.57
CA THR A 14 -23.35 6.07 -70.97
C THR A 14 -22.52 5.14 -70.06
N ASN A 15 -22.88 3.85 -70.08
CA ASN A 15 -22.52 2.75 -69.17
C ASN A 15 -21.30 1.91 -69.60
N LEU A 16 -20.91 0.99 -68.69
CA LEU A 16 -20.35 -0.39 -68.88
C LEU A 16 -18.80 -0.58 -68.81
N PRO A 17 -18.26 -1.82 -68.64
CA PRO A 17 -17.60 -2.30 -67.42
C PRO A 17 -16.19 -2.92 -67.67
N MET A 18 -15.72 -3.72 -66.70
CA MET A 18 -14.67 -4.77 -66.71
C MET A 18 -13.24 -4.44 -66.23
N LEU A 19 -12.90 -5.13 -65.13
CA LEU A 19 -11.67 -5.90 -64.85
C LEU A 19 -10.31 -5.19 -64.83
N PHE A 20 -9.75 -5.08 -63.63
CA PHE A 20 -8.33 -5.35 -63.39
C PHE A 20 -8.17 -6.22 -62.14
N ALA A 21 -7.61 -7.41 -62.35
CA ALA A 21 -7.09 -8.27 -61.30
C ALA A 21 -5.70 -7.74 -60.88
N GLY A 22 -5.43 -7.67 -59.58
CA GLY A 22 -4.15 -7.22 -59.04
C GLY A 22 -4.11 -7.22 -57.51
N LEU A 23 -3.87 -8.41 -56.93
CA LEU A 23 -3.17 -8.66 -55.66
C LEU A 23 -3.55 -7.80 -54.43
N LEU A 24 -4.60 -8.21 -53.70
CA LEU A 24 -4.92 -7.71 -52.36
C LEU A 24 -4.54 -8.78 -51.30
N ILE A 25 -3.24 -9.14 -51.25
CA ILE A 25 -2.67 -10.03 -50.21
C ILE A 25 -1.66 -9.26 -49.33
N VAL A 26 -1.99 -8.00 -48.98
CA VAL A 26 -1.16 -7.22 -48.02
C VAL A 26 -1.98 -6.74 -46.81
N GLY A 27 -3.32 -6.81 -46.87
CA GLY A 27 -4.18 -6.37 -45.76
C GLY A 27 -4.29 -7.36 -44.60
N VAL A 28 -4.22 -8.68 -44.85
CA VAL A 28 -4.49 -9.70 -43.82
C VAL A 28 -3.25 -10.02 -42.97
N ALA A 29 -2.05 -10.02 -43.58
CA ALA A 29 -0.80 -10.25 -42.84
C ALA A 29 -0.42 -9.07 -41.94
N PHE A 30 -0.76 -7.83 -42.32
CA PHE A 30 -0.49 -6.66 -41.49
C PHE A 30 -1.35 -6.67 -40.22
N ILE A 31 -2.66 -6.93 -40.34
CA ILE A 31 -3.61 -7.01 -39.21
C ILE A 31 -3.25 -8.15 -38.26
N PHE A 32 -2.77 -9.29 -38.77
CA PHE A 32 -2.33 -10.41 -37.93
C PHE A 32 -1.05 -10.07 -37.13
N SER A 33 -0.11 -9.35 -37.73
CA SER A 33 1.13 -8.91 -37.05
C SER A 33 0.91 -7.85 -35.97
N ILE A 34 -0.06 -6.93 -36.13
CA ILE A 34 -0.36 -5.92 -35.08
C ILE A 34 -1.03 -6.57 -33.87
N ASN A 35 -1.89 -7.59 -34.07
CA ASN A 35 -2.49 -8.32 -32.95
C ASN A 35 -1.44 -9.10 -32.15
N VAL A 36 -0.46 -9.73 -32.80
CA VAL A 36 0.64 -10.47 -32.13
C VAL A 36 1.60 -9.52 -31.38
N LEU A 37 1.90 -8.34 -31.95
CA LEU A 37 2.72 -7.33 -31.28
C LEU A 37 2.00 -6.66 -30.10
N SER A 38 0.68 -6.43 -30.22
CA SER A 38 -0.14 -5.85 -29.14
C SER A 38 -0.36 -6.84 -27.99
N ASP A 39 -0.37 -8.15 -28.28
CA ASP A 39 -0.45 -9.21 -27.27
C ASP A 39 0.88 -9.38 -26.51
N SER A 40 2.03 -9.25 -27.19
CA SER A 40 3.35 -9.24 -26.53
C SER A 40 3.55 -8.03 -25.62
N SER A 41 3.14 -6.83 -26.05
CA SER A 41 3.25 -5.63 -25.19
C SER A 41 2.31 -5.68 -23.98
N LYS A 42 1.12 -6.27 -24.12
CA LYS A 42 0.21 -6.51 -22.99
C LYS A 42 0.75 -7.57 -22.03
N THR A 43 1.35 -8.63 -22.54
CA THR A 43 1.93 -9.71 -21.72
C THR A 43 3.15 -9.24 -20.92
N GLU A 44 3.96 -8.33 -21.47
CA GLU A 44 5.08 -7.72 -20.76
C GLU A 44 4.64 -6.66 -19.73
N GLU A 45 3.60 -5.86 -20.02
CA GLU A 45 3.02 -4.92 -19.05
C GLU A 45 2.25 -5.64 -17.91
N GLU A 46 1.54 -6.73 -18.21
CA GLU A 46 0.83 -7.54 -17.21
C GLU A 46 1.79 -8.38 -16.35
N SER A 47 2.89 -8.90 -16.91
CA SER A 47 3.89 -9.63 -16.12
C SER A 47 4.80 -8.73 -15.28
N ALA A 48 5.04 -7.48 -15.70
CA ALA A 48 5.72 -6.47 -14.88
C ALA A 48 4.86 -5.95 -13.72
N GLN A 49 3.52 -6.04 -13.83
CA GLN A 49 2.57 -5.79 -12.73
C GLN A 49 2.43 -6.96 -11.74
N GLN A 50 3.01 -8.14 -12.03
CA GLN A 50 3.06 -9.28 -11.12
C GLN A 50 4.27 -9.25 -10.17
N LYS A 51 4.65 -8.06 -9.69
CA LYS A 51 5.39 -7.97 -8.42
C LYS A 51 4.32 -7.99 -7.33
N GLU A 52 4.03 -9.18 -6.81
CA GLU A 52 2.94 -9.51 -5.89
C GLU A 52 2.73 -8.41 -4.84
N GLN A 53 1.84 -7.46 -5.15
CA GLN A 53 1.44 -6.44 -4.21
C GLN A 53 0.57 -7.15 -3.19
N VAL A 54 1.04 -7.22 -1.94
CA VAL A 54 0.24 -7.74 -0.83
C VAL A 54 -1.07 -6.95 -0.82
N THR A 55 -2.17 -7.63 -1.16
CA THR A 55 -3.52 -7.07 -1.01
C THR A 55 -3.75 -6.78 0.47
N LYS A 56 -4.69 -5.88 0.76
CA LYS A 56 -4.99 -5.49 2.14
C LYS A 56 -5.38 -6.70 2.98
N GLU A 57 -6.16 -7.59 2.39
CA GLU A 57 -6.58 -8.86 2.96
C GLU A 57 -5.39 -9.79 3.21
N GLN A 58 -4.49 -9.96 2.23
CA GLN A 58 -3.29 -10.77 2.41
C GLN A 58 -2.38 -10.25 3.53
N PHE A 59 -2.29 -8.93 3.74
CA PHE A 59 -1.53 -8.36 4.85
C PHE A 59 -2.14 -8.78 6.19
N ILE A 60 -3.46 -8.61 6.34
CA ILE A 60 -4.19 -8.99 7.56
C ILE A 60 -4.07 -10.50 7.80
N ASP A 61 -4.28 -11.32 6.77
CA ASP A 61 -4.16 -12.78 6.84
C ASP A 61 -2.74 -13.23 7.22
N ARG A 62 -1.72 -12.47 6.78
CA ARG A 62 -0.32 -12.78 7.11
C ARG A 62 -0.01 -12.58 8.59
N ILE A 63 -0.44 -11.46 9.18
CA ILE A 63 -0.02 -11.10 10.55
C ILE A 63 -1.02 -11.49 11.63
N SER A 64 -2.30 -11.71 11.28
CA SER A 64 -3.34 -12.02 12.26
C SER A 64 -3.09 -13.29 13.07
N PRO A 65 -2.58 -14.42 12.53
CA PRO A 65 -2.32 -15.61 13.35
C PRO A 65 -1.29 -15.33 14.45
N TYR A 66 -0.20 -14.64 14.10
CA TYR A 66 0.84 -14.32 15.06
C TYR A 66 0.40 -13.24 16.06
N ALA A 67 -0.43 -12.28 15.66
CA ALA A 67 -1.04 -11.33 16.58
C ALA A 67 -1.90 -12.04 17.66
N LYS A 68 -2.61 -13.12 17.30
CA LYS A 68 -3.35 -13.96 18.28
C LYS A 68 -2.42 -14.72 19.22
N GLU A 69 -1.28 -15.21 18.75
CA GLU A 69 -0.27 -15.84 19.61
C GLU A 69 0.31 -14.85 20.64
N LEU A 70 0.55 -13.61 20.21
CA LEU A 70 1.00 -12.53 21.08
C LEU A 70 -0.06 -12.14 22.12
N GLN A 71 -1.34 -12.13 21.76
CA GLN A 71 -2.43 -11.96 22.71
C GLN A 71 -2.44 -13.06 23.78
N ALA A 72 -2.33 -14.33 23.37
CA ALA A 72 -2.30 -15.45 24.30
C ALA A 72 -1.10 -15.38 25.26
N SER A 73 0.03 -14.84 24.80
CA SER A 73 1.27 -14.77 25.57
C SER A 73 1.35 -13.52 26.47
N TYR A 74 0.85 -12.38 26.00
CA TYR A 74 1.12 -11.07 26.60
C TYR A 74 -0.14 -10.22 26.86
N GLY A 75 -1.30 -10.61 26.34
CA GLY A 75 -2.58 -9.93 26.59
C GLY A 75 -2.85 -8.69 25.71
N VAL A 76 -1.99 -8.38 24.74
CA VAL A 76 -2.25 -7.28 23.79
C VAL A 76 -3.34 -7.71 22.79
N LEU A 77 -4.34 -6.86 22.56
CA LEU A 77 -5.41 -7.16 21.61
C LEU A 77 -4.87 -7.29 20.16
N PRO A 78 -5.17 -8.39 19.44
CA PRO A 78 -4.77 -8.57 18.06
C PRO A 78 -5.21 -7.42 17.14
N SER A 79 -6.41 -6.90 17.33
CA SER A 79 -6.91 -5.75 16.58
C SER A 79 -6.01 -4.51 16.69
N ILE A 80 -5.39 -4.29 17.86
CA ILE A 80 -4.42 -3.21 18.08
C ILE A 80 -3.12 -3.47 17.33
N ILE A 81 -2.57 -4.68 17.43
CA ILE A 81 -1.33 -5.06 16.73
C ILE A 81 -1.52 -4.91 15.21
N ILE A 82 -2.63 -5.45 14.68
CA ILE A 82 -2.93 -5.41 13.24
C ILE A 82 -3.22 -3.97 12.79
N GLY A 83 -4.04 -3.23 13.53
CA GLY A 83 -4.42 -1.85 13.21
C GLY A 83 -3.24 -0.89 13.18
N GLN A 84 -2.36 -0.96 14.19
CA GLN A 84 -1.09 -0.21 14.18
C GLN A 84 -0.19 -0.71 13.05
N GLY A 85 -0.06 -2.02 12.85
CA GLY A 85 0.72 -2.59 11.75
C GLY A 85 0.29 -2.02 10.40
N ILE A 86 -1.01 -1.93 10.11
CA ILE A 86 -1.55 -1.32 8.88
C ILE A 86 -1.14 0.16 8.78
N LEU A 87 -1.37 0.93 9.84
CA LEU A 87 -1.17 2.38 9.86
C LEU A 87 0.32 2.75 9.70
N GLU A 88 1.19 2.11 10.47
CA GLU A 88 2.62 2.44 10.55
C GLU A 88 3.39 1.92 9.33
N SER A 89 2.98 0.78 8.76
CA SER A 89 3.72 0.15 7.66
C SER A 89 3.19 0.49 6.27
N ASN A 90 2.04 1.17 6.18
CA ASN A 90 1.25 1.29 4.96
C ASN A 90 0.99 -0.09 4.33
N TRP A 91 0.30 -0.98 5.07
CA TRP A 91 -0.02 -2.34 4.60
C TRP A 91 1.22 -3.18 4.24
N GLY A 92 2.32 -2.99 4.96
CA GLY A 92 3.60 -3.63 4.72
C GLY A 92 4.38 -3.05 3.54
N GLN A 93 3.86 -2.04 2.86
CA GLN A 93 4.42 -1.52 1.60
C GLN A 93 5.47 -0.43 1.81
N SER A 94 5.59 0.15 3.02
CA SER A 94 6.67 1.10 3.29
C SER A 94 8.03 0.45 3.04
N THR A 95 9.03 1.24 2.63
CA THR A 95 10.40 0.74 2.45
C THR A 95 10.93 0.09 3.74
N LEU A 96 10.57 0.64 4.90
CA LEU A 96 11.01 0.12 6.19
C LEU A 96 10.40 -1.26 6.49
N ALA A 97 9.12 -1.45 6.22
CA ALA A 97 8.43 -2.72 6.41
C ALA A 97 8.82 -3.78 5.37
N SER A 98 8.80 -3.43 4.09
CA SER A 98 9.00 -4.38 2.98
C SER A 98 10.45 -4.84 2.82
N LYS A 99 11.42 -3.98 3.12
CA LYS A 99 12.85 -4.29 2.91
C LYS A 99 13.58 -4.67 4.19
N TYR A 100 13.15 -4.14 5.34
CA TYR A 100 13.83 -4.30 6.62
C TYR A 100 12.95 -4.91 7.71
N ASN A 101 11.76 -5.40 7.32
CA ASN A 101 10.83 -6.12 8.17
C ASN A 101 10.37 -5.37 9.42
N ASN A 102 10.45 -4.04 9.43
CA ASN A 102 10.07 -3.22 10.57
C ASN A 102 8.70 -2.58 10.32
N LEU A 103 7.66 -3.24 10.81
CA LEU A 103 6.25 -2.83 10.61
C LEU A 103 5.88 -1.57 11.39
N PHE A 104 6.56 -1.28 12.51
CA PHE A 104 6.11 -0.30 13.51
C PHE A 104 7.04 0.91 13.63
N GLY A 105 7.96 1.11 12.69
CA GLY A 105 8.87 2.26 12.71
C GLY A 105 9.83 2.28 13.91
N ILE A 106 10.17 1.12 14.48
CA ILE A 106 10.96 1.05 15.72
C ILE A 106 12.38 1.57 15.47
N LYS A 107 12.77 2.60 16.22
CA LYS A 107 14.12 3.18 16.17
C LYS A 107 15.16 2.25 16.80
N ALA A 108 16.35 2.22 16.21
CA ALA A 108 17.49 1.46 16.73
C ALA A 108 18.34 2.32 17.67
N TYR A 109 18.91 1.68 18.70
CA TYR A 109 19.83 2.32 19.64
C TYR A 109 21.10 1.48 19.79
N GLY A 110 22.24 2.14 20.00
CA GLY A 110 23.53 1.48 20.14
C GLY A 110 23.91 0.62 18.93
N GLU A 111 24.40 -0.58 19.20
CA GLU A 111 24.94 -1.54 18.22
C GLU A 111 23.88 -2.47 17.59
N GLN A 112 22.58 -2.17 17.79
CA GLN A 112 21.50 -2.93 17.16
C GLN A 112 21.62 -2.89 15.62
N LYS A 113 21.29 -4.00 14.96
CA LYS A 113 21.21 -4.07 13.49
C LYS A 113 20.23 -2.99 13.01
N LYS A 114 20.72 -2.09 12.16
CA LYS A 114 19.99 -0.87 11.82
C LYS A 114 20.21 -0.42 10.38
N VAL A 115 19.28 0.39 9.91
CA VAL A 115 19.35 1.12 8.65
C VAL A 115 19.09 2.60 8.92
N ASN A 116 19.86 3.47 8.27
CA ASN A 116 19.64 4.91 8.30
C ASN A 116 18.77 5.31 7.11
N LEU A 117 17.63 5.94 7.37
CA LEU A 117 16.67 6.38 6.36
C LEU A 117 16.13 7.78 6.68
N GLU A 118 15.71 8.50 5.65
CA GLU A 118 14.94 9.74 5.84
C GLU A 118 13.59 9.43 6.49
N THR A 119 13.23 10.24 7.49
CA THR A 119 11.94 10.20 8.17
C THR A 119 11.38 11.61 8.33
N ARG A 120 10.06 11.72 8.41
CA ARG A 120 9.37 12.97 8.72
C ARG A 120 9.05 13.01 10.21
N GLU A 121 9.51 14.07 10.87
CA GLU A 121 9.23 14.31 12.29
C GLU A 121 8.44 15.61 12.43
N TYR A 122 7.51 15.65 13.39
CA TYR A 122 6.77 16.86 13.74
C TYR A 122 7.40 17.50 14.96
N ILE A 123 8.19 18.56 14.75
CA ILE A 123 8.98 19.24 15.77
C ILE A 123 8.65 20.72 15.72
N ASN A 124 8.34 21.32 16.88
CA ASN A 124 7.98 22.73 16.99
C ASN A 124 6.85 23.15 16.02
N GLU A 125 5.81 22.32 15.94
CA GLU A 125 4.64 22.54 15.07
C GLU A 125 4.89 22.49 13.55
N GLU A 126 6.09 22.07 13.13
CA GLU A 126 6.47 21.94 11.72
C GLU A 126 6.91 20.50 11.37
N TRP A 127 6.58 20.07 10.15
CA TRP A 127 7.08 18.81 9.59
C TRP A 127 8.46 19.02 8.98
N ILE A 128 9.47 18.32 9.49
CA ILE A 128 10.84 18.34 8.96
C ILE A 128 11.26 16.94 8.51
N VAL A 129 12.17 16.87 7.52
CA VAL A 129 12.81 15.62 7.11
C VAL A 129 14.17 15.52 7.79
N ILE A 130 14.41 14.42 8.50
CA ILE A 130 15.69 14.13 9.16
C ILE A 130 16.12 12.70 8.86
N GLN A 131 17.38 12.36 9.15
CA GLN A 131 17.83 10.97 9.15
C GLN A 131 17.47 10.28 10.47
N GLY A 132 16.93 9.07 10.40
CA GLY A 132 16.62 8.23 11.55
C GLY A 132 17.28 6.85 11.42
N ASP A 133 17.79 6.35 12.54
CA ASP A 133 18.26 4.96 12.67
C ASP A 133 17.07 4.07 13.06
N PHE A 134 16.71 3.13 12.18
CA PHE A 134 15.62 2.18 12.39
C PHE A 134 16.14 0.77 12.54
N ARG A 135 15.50 -0.03 13.40
CA ARG A 135 15.82 -1.45 13.56
C ARG A 135 15.56 -2.20 12.26
N VAL A 136 16.41 -3.18 11.98
CA VAL A 136 16.25 -4.14 10.89
C VAL A 136 15.99 -5.51 11.51
N TYR A 137 14.91 -6.16 11.06
CA TYR A 137 14.52 -7.48 11.53
C TYR A 137 14.69 -8.51 10.43
N ASP A 138 14.81 -9.78 10.83
CA ASP A 138 14.88 -10.89 9.89
C ASP A 138 13.48 -11.30 9.42
N THR A 139 12.45 -11.11 10.26
CA THR A 139 11.03 -11.33 9.89
C THR A 139 10.09 -10.26 10.48
N TRP A 140 8.85 -10.20 9.97
CA TRP A 140 7.81 -9.32 10.52
C TRP A 140 7.43 -9.70 11.95
N GLU A 141 7.40 -10.99 12.26
CA GLU A 141 7.12 -11.53 13.58
C GLU A 141 8.08 -10.98 14.64
N GLU A 142 9.38 -10.87 14.35
CA GLU A 142 10.34 -10.25 15.27
C GLU A 142 10.02 -8.77 15.56
N SER A 143 9.53 -8.03 14.56
CA SER A 143 9.09 -6.64 14.77
C SER A 143 7.81 -6.56 15.60
N MET A 144 6.91 -7.56 15.47
CA MET A 144 5.68 -7.68 16.27
C MET A 144 5.99 -8.06 17.72
N ASP A 145 6.99 -8.91 17.94
CA ASP A 145 7.53 -9.23 19.27
C ASP A 145 8.06 -7.97 19.96
N ASP A 146 8.91 -7.20 19.30
CA ASP A 146 9.50 -5.98 19.87
C ASP A 146 8.46 -4.89 20.12
N HIS A 147 7.47 -4.75 19.24
CA HIS A 147 6.32 -3.88 19.45
C HIS A 147 5.50 -4.31 20.67
N THR A 148 5.21 -5.61 20.81
CA THR A 148 4.48 -6.14 21.98
C THR A 148 5.26 -5.96 23.28
N ARG A 149 6.58 -6.16 23.23
CA ARG A 149 7.47 -5.95 24.37
C ARG A 149 7.52 -4.52 24.86
N LEU A 150 7.30 -3.53 23.99
CA LEU A 150 7.15 -2.13 24.42
C LEU A 150 5.97 -1.99 25.38
N PHE A 151 4.85 -2.67 25.11
CA PHE A 151 3.67 -2.60 25.97
C PHE A 151 3.88 -3.34 27.29
N VAL A 152 4.52 -4.51 27.22
CA VAL A 152 4.80 -5.37 28.39
C VAL A 152 5.82 -4.75 29.33
N ASN A 153 6.90 -4.20 28.79
CA ASN A 153 8.03 -3.71 29.59
C ASN A 153 7.99 -2.20 29.82
N GLY A 154 7.14 -1.47 29.10
CA GLY A 154 7.18 -0.01 29.05
C GLY A 154 8.48 0.50 28.45
N VAL A 155 8.91 1.67 28.94
CA VAL A 155 10.17 2.32 28.56
C VAL A 155 11.09 2.41 29.78
N THR A 156 12.38 2.62 29.55
CA THR A 156 13.41 2.61 30.61
C THR A 156 13.11 3.54 31.78
N TRP A 157 12.50 4.69 31.53
CA TRP A 157 12.13 5.69 32.55
C TRP A 157 10.72 5.47 33.13
N ASN A 158 9.88 4.65 32.50
CA ASN A 158 8.55 4.31 32.99
C ASN A 158 8.12 2.91 32.50
N PRO A 159 8.40 1.86 33.30
CA PRO A 159 8.03 0.49 32.94
C PRO A 159 6.52 0.23 32.87
N ARG A 160 5.69 1.13 33.41
CA ARG A 160 4.22 1.01 33.40
C ARG A 160 3.54 1.95 32.41
N LEU A 161 4.30 2.61 31.53
CA LEU A 161 3.78 3.62 30.61
C LEU A 161 2.58 3.10 29.79
N TYR A 162 2.64 1.85 29.35
CA TYR A 162 1.61 1.21 28.52
C TYR A 162 0.75 0.19 29.27
N GLU A 163 0.78 0.15 30.61
CA GLU A 163 0.00 -0.82 31.41
C GLU A 163 -1.50 -0.76 31.09
N ARG A 164 -2.05 0.44 30.83
CA ARG A 164 -3.46 0.63 30.45
C ARG A 164 -3.81 0.02 29.10
N VAL A 165 -2.86 -0.14 28.19
CA VAL A 165 -3.05 -0.83 26.90
C VAL A 165 -3.32 -2.31 27.15
N LEU A 166 -2.56 -2.94 28.06
CA LEU A 166 -2.72 -4.35 28.43
C LEU A 166 -4.00 -4.63 29.22
N LEU A 167 -4.46 -3.67 30.02
CA LEU A 167 -5.67 -3.81 30.84
C LEU A 167 -6.97 -3.51 30.08
N ALA A 168 -6.87 -2.90 28.90
CA ALA A 168 -8.00 -2.51 28.08
C ALA A 168 -8.92 -3.70 27.75
N LYS A 169 -10.23 -3.47 27.81
CA LYS A 169 -11.25 -4.52 27.53
C LYS A 169 -11.71 -4.54 26.08
N ASN A 170 -11.33 -3.54 25.30
CA ASN A 170 -11.61 -3.43 23.88
C ASN A 170 -10.60 -2.49 23.23
N TYR A 171 -10.55 -2.55 21.90
CA TYR A 171 -9.62 -1.76 21.10
C TYR A 171 -9.79 -0.24 21.27
N LYS A 172 -10.99 0.28 21.55
CA LYS A 172 -11.20 1.72 21.78
C LYS A 172 -10.48 2.18 23.04
N GLN A 173 -10.58 1.40 24.11
CA GLN A 173 -9.85 1.67 25.36
C GLN A 173 -8.34 1.55 25.16
N ALA A 174 -7.88 0.55 24.39
CA ALA A 174 -6.46 0.36 24.12
C ALA A 174 -5.89 1.49 23.25
N ALA A 175 -6.59 1.91 22.19
CA ALA A 175 -6.21 3.03 21.34
C ALA A 175 -6.14 4.35 22.12
N GLN A 176 -7.13 4.62 22.99
CA GLN A 176 -7.07 5.78 23.88
C GLN A 176 -5.90 5.68 24.86
N ALA A 177 -5.63 4.51 25.42
CA ALA A 177 -4.48 4.30 26.30
C ALA A 177 -3.14 4.55 25.58
N LEU A 178 -3.02 4.20 24.29
CA LEU A 178 -1.86 4.53 23.46
C LEU A 178 -1.69 6.05 23.28
N GLN A 179 -2.77 6.77 23.00
CA GLN A 179 -2.75 8.23 22.89
C GLN A 179 -2.34 8.88 24.21
N ASP A 180 -2.96 8.47 25.32
CA ASP A 180 -2.66 9.02 26.66
C ASP A 180 -1.21 8.72 27.10
N ALA A 181 -0.65 7.59 26.66
CA ALA A 181 0.73 7.20 26.91
C ALA A 181 1.74 7.94 26.01
N GLY A 182 1.27 8.73 25.05
CA GLY A 182 2.12 9.47 24.12
C GLY A 182 2.82 8.57 23.10
N TYR A 183 2.17 7.48 22.66
CA TYR A 183 2.72 6.58 21.64
C TYR A 183 3.06 7.32 20.34
N ALA A 184 2.19 8.25 19.93
CA ALA A 184 2.40 9.14 18.80
C ALA A 184 2.17 10.61 19.21
N THR A 185 2.85 11.53 18.54
CA THR A 185 2.66 12.98 18.70
C THR A 185 1.40 13.49 18.02
N ASP A 186 0.80 12.69 17.14
CA ASP A 186 -0.46 12.99 16.47
C ASP A 186 -1.61 13.05 17.49
N PRO A 187 -2.35 14.18 17.59
CA PRO A 187 -3.45 14.33 18.54
C PRO A 187 -4.68 13.47 18.20
N THR A 188 -4.73 12.88 17.00
CA THR A 188 -5.83 12.04 16.50
C THR A 188 -5.41 10.56 16.33
N TYR A 189 -4.30 10.15 16.94
CA TYR A 189 -3.76 8.80 16.77
C TYR A 189 -4.76 7.72 17.19
N ALA A 190 -5.41 7.87 18.35
CA ALA A 190 -6.42 6.92 18.81
C ALA A 190 -7.55 6.75 17.77
N ASP A 191 -8.07 7.86 17.24
CA ASP A 191 -9.15 7.84 16.25
C ASP A 191 -8.71 7.16 14.95
N LYS A 192 -7.46 7.36 14.51
CA LYS A 192 -6.90 6.70 13.32
C LYS A 192 -6.83 5.18 13.51
N VAL A 193 -6.33 4.73 14.65
CA VAL A 193 -6.25 3.29 14.98
C VAL A 193 -7.66 2.68 15.05
N ILE A 194 -8.59 3.34 15.75
CA ILE A 194 -9.99 2.92 15.84
C ILE A 194 -10.63 2.84 14.45
N HIS A 195 -10.42 3.86 13.61
CA HIS A 195 -10.97 3.89 12.27
C HIS A 195 -10.45 2.75 11.39
N VAL A 196 -9.16 2.42 11.46
CA VAL A 196 -8.60 1.27 10.76
C VAL A 196 -9.23 -0.03 11.27
N ILE A 197 -9.34 -0.20 12.59
CA ILE A 197 -9.93 -1.40 13.17
C ILE A 197 -11.39 -1.59 12.73
N GLU A 198 -12.19 -0.53 12.79
CA GLU A 198 -13.61 -0.59 12.38
C GLU A 198 -13.76 -0.77 10.86
N SER A 199 -12.90 -0.16 10.05
CA SER A 199 -12.99 -0.24 8.58
C SER A 199 -12.74 -1.64 8.03
N TYR A 200 -11.95 -2.45 8.74
CA TYR A 200 -11.60 -3.82 8.34
C TYR A 200 -12.09 -4.88 9.34
N ASP A 201 -13.01 -4.50 10.24
CA ASP A 201 -13.61 -5.37 11.27
C ASP A 201 -12.55 -6.18 12.05
N LEU A 202 -11.43 -5.54 12.41
CA LEU A 202 -10.28 -6.25 13.01
C LEU A 202 -10.56 -6.72 14.43
N ASN A 203 -11.59 -6.19 15.09
CA ASN A 203 -12.06 -6.68 16.39
C ASN A 203 -12.48 -8.16 16.38
N GLN A 204 -12.78 -8.74 15.19
CA GLN A 204 -13.07 -10.16 15.08
C GLN A 204 -11.89 -11.05 15.50
N TYR A 205 -10.66 -10.53 15.50
CA TYR A 205 -9.46 -11.26 15.90
C TYR A 205 -9.22 -11.28 17.41
N ASP A 206 -9.96 -10.50 18.20
CA ASP A 206 -9.74 -10.34 19.65
C ASP A 206 -10.28 -11.51 20.50
N HIS A 207 -10.84 -12.54 19.86
CA HIS A 207 -11.54 -13.67 20.50
C HIS A 207 -10.96 -15.05 20.14
#